data_AF-E0ST79-F1
#
_entry.id   AF-E0ST79-F1
#
_cell.length_a   1.000
_cell.length_b   1.000
_cell.length_c   1.000
_cell.angle_alpha   90.00
_cell.angle_beta   90.00
_cell.angle_gamma   90.00
#
_symmetry.space_group_name_H-M   'P 1'
#
loop_
_entity.id
_entity.type
_entity.pdbx_description
1 polymer ?
#
loop_
_entity_poly.entity_id
_entity_poly.type
_entity_poly.pdbx_seq_one_letter_code
_entity_poly.pdbx_strand_id
1 'polypeptide(L)'
;MKKPKIPKPRGVDFLINWSMGSWSEDRVLEAINDTGRYVAVRYGVSRAGSFSFEEYARYYQRLQRMYLHGKRPDLLVFDSNTYQELKQRWGSIMDNLMDVPNSEADKVVEEALFGVEVEVSKWHVGKMLEYQGKKRRKTSILGPTFTIKEEDLEPLIKWVTYFNKEIVIVQTFYDRAYATTFSAVRNLIERKRIGESIEGVKAKVDRKTKKMTYYISCLKYGVLFGEFNPLPDIRGRVLIDEMGQLWPMAEFVNGNLRITDEGLKLLDKASRGH
;
A
#
# COMPACT_ATOMS: atom_id res chain seq x y z
N MET A 1 27.73 -18.66 -17.44
CA MET A 1 27.40 -17.59 -16.48
C MET A 1 26.69 -18.20 -15.27
N LYS A 2 27.13 -17.95 -14.04
CA LYS A 2 26.41 -18.43 -12.83
C LYS A 2 25.09 -17.67 -12.73
N LYS A 3 23.95 -18.38 -12.66
CA LYS A 3 22.65 -17.75 -12.36
C LYS A 3 22.79 -16.93 -11.07
N PRO A 4 22.26 -15.69 -11.01
CA PRO A 4 22.31 -14.90 -9.78
C PRO A 4 21.67 -15.70 -8.64
N LYS A 5 22.35 -15.75 -7.48
CA LYS A 5 21.87 -16.50 -6.32
C LYS A 5 20.67 -15.75 -5.74
N ILE A 6 19.47 -16.23 -6.04
CA ILE A 6 18.22 -15.66 -5.54
C ILE A 6 18.13 -15.97 -4.04
N PRO A 7 17.99 -14.97 -3.15
CA PRO A 7 17.87 -15.25 -1.73
C PRO A 7 16.59 -16.04 -1.46
N LYS A 8 16.60 -16.97 -0.50
CA LYS A 8 15.33 -17.59 -0.08
C LYS A 8 14.45 -16.54 0.65
N PRO A 9 13.12 -16.59 0.51
CA PRO A 9 12.20 -15.82 1.35
C PRO A 9 12.53 -16.04 2.83
N ARG A 10 12.39 -15.01 3.67
CA ARG A 10 12.74 -15.08 5.11
C ARG A 10 11.83 -16.02 5.94
N GLY A 11 10.83 -16.63 5.31
CA GLY A 11 9.85 -17.50 5.95
C GLY A 11 8.49 -17.49 5.23
N VAL A 12 7.60 -18.40 5.62
CA VAL A 12 6.19 -18.43 5.16
C VAL A 12 5.49 -17.09 5.46
N ASP A 13 5.77 -16.47 6.60
CA ASP A 13 5.17 -15.18 6.99
C ASP A 13 5.43 -14.07 5.98
N PHE A 14 6.62 -14.04 5.38
CA PHE A 14 6.94 -13.07 4.34
C PHE A 14 6.07 -13.31 3.11
N LEU A 15 5.94 -14.56 2.66
CA LEU A 15 5.14 -14.93 1.49
C LEU A 15 3.67 -14.62 1.70
N ILE A 16 3.13 -14.86 2.89
CA ILE A 16 1.76 -14.48 3.26
C ILE A 16 1.58 -12.96 3.19
N ASN A 17 2.48 -12.19 3.81
CA ASN A 17 2.34 -10.74 3.83
C ASN A 17 2.48 -10.14 2.42
N TRP A 18 3.39 -10.68 1.61
CA TRP A 18 3.56 -10.28 0.22
C TRP A 18 2.33 -10.62 -0.62
N SER A 19 1.74 -11.79 -0.41
CA SER A 19 0.47 -12.20 -1.04
C SER A 19 -0.68 -11.28 -0.70
N MET A 20 -0.84 -10.98 0.58
CA MET A 20 -1.87 -10.06 1.04
C MET A 20 -1.66 -8.63 0.55
N GLY A 21 -0.40 -8.18 0.45
CA GLY A 21 -0.06 -6.86 -0.11
C GLY A 21 -0.51 -6.78 -1.56
N SER A 22 -0.11 -7.75 -2.39
CA SER A 22 -0.52 -7.82 -3.79
C SER A 22 -2.04 -7.92 -3.95
N TRP A 23 -2.73 -8.73 -3.13
CA TRP A 23 -4.19 -8.79 -3.14
C TRP A 23 -4.80 -7.43 -2.83
N SER A 24 -4.28 -6.73 -1.82
CA SER A 24 -4.78 -5.44 -1.38
C SER A 24 -4.61 -4.36 -2.44
N GLU A 25 -3.43 -4.28 -3.06
CA GLU A 25 -3.14 -3.38 -4.18
C GLU A 25 -4.14 -3.58 -5.33
N ASP A 26 -4.41 -4.84 -5.70
CA ASP A 26 -5.37 -5.17 -6.74
C ASP A 26 -6.78 -4.68 -6.38
N ARG A 27 -7.23 -4.89 -5.13
CA ARG A 27 -8.57 -4.45 -4.68
C ARG A 27 -8.70 -2.93 -4.66
N VAL A 28 -7.66 -2.22 -4.24
CA VAL A 28 -7.67 -0.74 -4.23
C VAL A 28 -7.66 -0.19 -5.65
N LEU A 29 -6.84 -0.75 -6.55
CA LEU A 29 -6.80 -0.37 -7.96
C LEU A 29 -8.17 -0.57 -8.63
N GLU A 30 -8.76 -1.75 -8.47
CA GLU A 30 -10.09 -2.08 -9.00
C GLU A 30 -11.14 -1.11 -8.46
N ALA A 31 -11.14 -0.87 -7.14
CA ALA A 31 -12.11 0.02 -6.50
C ALA A 31 -12.03 1.46 -6.99
N ILE A 32 -10.81 1.97 -7.24
CA ILE A 32 -10.63 3.32 -7.81
C ILE A 32 -11.14 3.36 -9.25
N ASN A 33 -10.81 2.37 -10.07
CA ASN A 33 -11.23 2.30 -11.47
C ASN A 33 -12.75 2.12 -11.63
N ASP A 34 -13.38 1.35 -10.74
CA ASP A 34 -14.82 1.12 -10.71
C ASP A 34 -15.62 2.41 -10.42
N THR A 35 -14.98 3.46 -9.89
CA THR A 35 -15.64 4.78 -9.75
C THR A 35 -15.97 5.43 -11.10
N GLY A 36 -15.29 5.03 -12.18
CA GLY A 36 -15.40 5.65 -13.50
C GLY A 36 -14.87 7.09 -13.58
N ARG A 37 -14.37 7.66 -12.48
CA ARG A 37 -13.90 9.05 -12.40
C ARG A 37 -12.38 9.18 -12.48
N TYR A 38 -11.69 8.14 -12.05
CA TYR A 38 -10.24 8.07 -11.99
C TYR A 38 -9.74 6.79 -12.64
N VAL A 39 -8.49 6.82 -13.08
CA VAL A 39 -7.77 5.63 -13.56
C VAL A 39 -6.52 5.43 -12.71
N ALA A 40 -6.54 4.38 -11.90
CA ALA A 40 -5.41 3.87 -11.16
C ALA A 40 -4.62 2.86 -12.00
N VAL A 41 -3.30 3.02 -12.02
CA VAL A 41 -2.34 2.11 -12.64
C VAL A 41 -1.25 1.72 -11.65
N ARG A 42 -0.66 0.54 -11.85
CA ARG A 42 0.44 0.06 -11.00
C ARG A 42 1.73 0.80 -11.32
N TYR A 43 2.47 1.16 -10.29
CA TYR A 43 3.73 1.91 -10.38
C TYR A 43 4.83 1.32 -9.48
N GLY A 44 4.47 0.92 -8.27
CA GLY A 44 5.36 0.25 -7.34
C GLY A 44 5.70 -1.18 -7.77
N VAL A 45 6.79 -1.70 -7.21
CA VAL A 45 7.35 -3.00 -7.60
C VAL A 45 6.82 -4.16 -6.73
N SER A 46 5.91 -3.89 -5.81
CA SER A 46 5.48 -4.72 -4.67
C SER A 46 4.69 -5.99 -5.02
N ARG A 47 4.57 -6.38 -6.29
CA ARG A 47 3.64 -7.44 -6.73
C ARG A 47 4.18 -8.86 -6.67
N ALA A 48 3.31 -9.77 -6.23
CA ALA A 48 3.36 -11.21 -6.50
C ALA A 48 2.28 -11.60 -7.54
N GLY A 49 2.60 -11.57 -8.83
CA GLY A 49 1.75 -12.04 -9.93
C GLY A 49 1.54 -13.56 -10.01
N SER A 50 2.58 -14.37 -9.87
CA SER A 50 2.54 -15.83 -9.67
C SER A 50 3.36 -16.19 -8.44
N PHE A 51 2.70 -16.50 -7.31
CA PHE A 51 3.34 -16.93 -6.06
C PHE A 51 4.27 -18.14 -6.27
N SER A 52 5.50 -17.85 -6.72
CA SER A 52 6.52 -18.79 -7.14
C SER A 52 7.88 -18.21 -6.78
N PHE A 53 8.87 -19.08 -6.60
CA PHE A 53 10.24 -18.65 -6.32
C PHE A 53 10.85 -17.88 -7.50
N GLU A 54 10.43 -18.16 -8.73
CA GLU A 54 10.87 -17.41 -9.91
C GLU A 54 10.38 -15.97 -9.88
N GLU A 55 9.13 -15.74 -9.52
CA GLU A 55 8.63 -14.38 -9.42
C GLU A 55 9.26 -13.62 -8.26
N TYR A 56 9.45 -14.28 -7.11
CA TYR A 56 10.18 -13.69 -6.01
C TYR A 56 11.58 -13.21 -6.45
N ALA A 57 12.24 -13.95 -7.34
CA ALA A 57 13.50 -13.53 -7.94
C ALA A 57 13.37 -12.25 -8.76
N ARG A 58 12.34 -12.16 -9.62
CA ARG A 58 12.06 -10.97 -10.43
C ARG A 58 11.74 -9.76 -9.55
N TYR A 59 10.93 -9.94 -8.51
CA TYR A 59 10.67 -8.94 -7.48
C TYR A 59 11.97 -8.41 -6.85
N TYR A 60 12.86 -9.30 -6.43
CA TYR A 60 14.17 -8.91 -5.86
C TYR A 60 15.05 -8.13 -6.84
N GLN A 61 15.04 -8.49 -8.12
CA GLN A 61 15.78 -7.76 -9.14
C GLN A 61 15.21 -6.36 -9.38
N ARG A 62 13.88 -6.20 -9.34
CA ARG A 62 13.21 -4.89 -9.45
C ARG A 62 13.60 -3.96 -8.30
N LEU A 63 13.56 -4.47 -7.05
CA LEU A 63 13.95 -3.71 -5.86
C LEU A 63 15.39 -3.14 -5.93
N GLN A 64 16.33 -3.86 -6.57
CA GLN A 64 17.73 -3.44 -6.68
C GLN A 64 17.93 -2.26 -7.65
N ARG A 65 17.00 -2.05 -8.59
CA ARG A 65 17.17 -1.10 -9.71
C ARG A 65 16.50 0.25 -9.48
N MET A 66 15.68 0.39 -8.43
CA MET A 66 14.72 1.49 -8.34
C MET A 66 14.70 2.15 -6.97
N TYR A 67 15.53 3.18 -6.80
CA TYR A 67 15.43 4.19 -5.72
C TYR A 67 16.12 5.51 -6.12
N LEU A 68 16.05 5.91 -7.41
CA LEU A 68 16.77 7.13 -7.86
C LEU A 68 16.17 8.40 -7.26
N HIS A 69 14.83 8.48 -7.20
CA HIS A 69 14.08 9.65 -6.71
C HIS A 69 13.25 9.37 -5.45
N GLY A 70 13.58 8.30 -4.70
CA GLY A 70 12.82 7.84 -3.54
C GLY A 70 12.06 6.53 -3.81
N LYS A 71 11.13 6.18 -2.90
CA LYS A 71 10.28 4.99 -3.02
C LYS A 71 9.11 5.31 -3.96
N ARG A 72 8.89 4.47 -4.96
CA ARG A 72 7.69 4.53 -5.81
C ARG A 72 6.48 4.11 -4.99
N PRO A 73 5.39 4.91 -4.90
CA PRO A 73 4.12 4.44 -4.39
C PRO A 73 3.59 3.27 -5.20
N ASP A 74 2.73 2.45 -4.61
CA ASP A 74 2.23 1.24 -5.27
C ASP A 74 1.42 1.56 -6.54
N LEU A 75 0.59 2.60 -6.50
CA LEU A 75 -0.23 3.04 -7.65
C LEU A 75 -0.01 4.52 -8.00
N LEU A 76 -0.31 4.87 -9.24
CA LEU A 76 -0.54 6.25 -9.69
C LEU A 76 -2.00 6.40 -10.12
N VAL A 77 -2.56 7.58 -9.88
CA VAL A 77 -3.94 7.89 -10.26
C VAL A 77 -3.97 9.07 -11.24
N PHE A 78 -4.77 8.92 -12.29
CA PHE A 78 -4.97 9.89 -13.36
C PHE A 78 -6.46 10.20 -13.50
N ASP A 79 -6.80 11.35 -14.10
CA ASP A 79 -8.12 11.50 -14.70
C ASP A 79 -8.20 10.70 -16.01
N SER A 80 -9.42 10.40 -16.45
CA SER A 80 -9.64 9.53 -17.61
C SER A 80 -9.09 10.11 -18.91
N ASN A 81 -9.12 11.44 -19.11
CA ASN A 81 -8.66 12.05 -20.36
C ASN A 81 -7.14 12.00 -20.45
N THR A 82 -6.46 12.45 -19.40
CA THR A 82 -4.99 12.38 -19.30
C THR A 82 -4.50 10.95 -19.48
N TYR A 83 -5.16 9.96 -18.86
CA TYR A 83 -4.79 8.56 -19.03
C TYR A 83 -4.85 8.10 -20.51
N GLN A 84 -5.91 8.45 -21.25
CA GLN A 84 -6.05 8.06 -22.65
C GLN A 84 -5.01 8.73 -23.55
N GLU A 85 -4.71 10.00 -23.31
CA GLU A 85 -3.67 10.73 -24.03
C GLU A 85 -2.28 10.11 -23.80
N LEU A 86 -1.94 9.80 -22.54
CA LEU A 86 -0.71 9.10 -22.20
C LEU A 86 -0.65 7.71 -22.81
N LYS A 87 -1.78 6.99 -22.84
CA LYS A 87 -1.86 5.66 -23.44
C LYS A 87 -1.60 5.70 -24.94
N GLN A 88 -2.10 6.72 -25.63
CA GLN A 88 -1.85 6.94 -27.05
C GLN A 88 -0.38 7.32 -27.31
N ARG A 89 0.19 8.22 -26.49
CA ARG A 89 1.54 8.76 -26.68
C ARG A 89 2.64 7.78 -26.26
N TRP A 90 2.43 7.06 -25.15
CA TRP A 90 3.45 6.26 -24.46
C TRP A 90 2.92 4.87 -24.08
N GLY A 91 2.08 4.27 -24.91
CA GLY A 91 1.40 3.00 -24.63
C GLY A 91 2.29 1.89 -24.07
N SER A 92 3.48 1.69 -24.68
CA SER A 92 4.46 0.69 -24.21
C SER A 92 5.03 0.99 -22.82
N ILE A 93 5.22 2.27 -22.47
CA ILE A 93 5.69 2.68 -21.14
C ILE A 93 4.56 2.46 -20.13
N MET A 94 3.34 2.90 -20.48
CA MET A 94 2.15 2.73 -19.65
C MET A 94 1.84 1.26 -19.32
N ASP A 95 2.04 0.35 -20.28
CA ASP A 95 1.85 -1.10 -20.06
C ASP A 95 2.90 -1.73 -19.15
N ASN A 96 4.10 -1.15 -19.09
CA ASN A 96 5.26 -1.73 -18.41
C ASN A 96 5.81 -0.80 -17.30
N LEU A 97 4.97 0.07 -16.73
CA LEU A 97 5.41 1.16 -15.87
C LEU A 97 6.22 0.71 -14.62
N MET A 98 5.93 -0.50 -14.13
CA MET A 98 6.67 -1.12 -13.00
C MET A 98 8.11 -1.52 -13.37
N ASP A 99 8.39 -1.75 -14.65
CA ASP A 99 9.63 -2.36 -15.13
C ASP A 99 10.53 -1.37 -15.91
N VAL A 100 9.96 -0.27 -16.41
CA VAL A 100 10.71 0.76 -17.14
C VAL A 100 11.64 1.58 -16.22
N PRO A 101 12.81 2.05 -16.72
CA PRO A 101 13.72 2.90 -15.97
C PRO A 101 13.05 4.17 -15.42
N ASN A 102 13.59 4.75 -14.34
CA ASN A 102 13.02 5.96 -13.72
C ASN A 102 12.85 7.10 -14.75
N SER A 103 13.87 7.40 -15.55
CA SER A 103 13.80 8.45 -16.58
C SER A 103 12.65 8.33 -17.58
N GLU A 104 12.13 7.11 -17.81
CA GLU A 104 10.96 6.87 -18.65
C GLU A 104 9.66 6.95 -17.85
N ALA A 105 9.65 6.38 -16.65
CA ALA A 105 8.51 6.45 -15.73
C ALA A 105 8.21 7.88 -15.28
N ASP A 106 9.23 8.72 -15.06
CA ASP A 106 9.09 10.07 -14.51
C ASP A 106 8.15 10.93 -15.36
N LYS A 107 8.22 10.80 -16.70
CA LYS A 107 7.34 11.49 -17.65
C LYS A 107 5.87 11.14 -17.46
N VAL A 108 5.58 9.90 -17.03
CA VAL A 108 4.22 9.43 -16.72
C VAL A 108 3.82 9.90 -15.31
N VAL A 109 4.75 9.91 -14.36
CA VAL A 109 4.51 10.33 -12.98
C VAL A 109 4.18 11.82 -12.89
N GLU A 110 4.84 12.66 -13.69
CA GLU A 110 4.61 14.11 -13.75
C GLU A 110 3.14 14.44 -14.09
N GLU A 111 2.49 13.59 -14.88
CA GLU A 111 1.11 13.72 -15.35
C GLU A 111 0.09 13.09 -14.39
N ALA A 112 0.55 12.34 -13.39
CA ALA A 112 -0.33 11.75 -12.38
C ALA A 112 -0.95 12.83 -11.48
N LEU A 113 -2.17 12.61 -11.01
CA LEU A 113 -2.80 13.47 -10.01
C LEU A 113 -2.15 13.29 -8.64
N PHE A 114 -1.95 12.04 -8.23
CA PHE A 114 -1.31 11.65 -6.96
C PHE A 114 -0.87 10.17 -7.01
N GLY A 115 -0.02 9.79 -6.05
CA GLY A 115 0.32 8.39 -5.79
C GLY A 115 -0.59 7.75 -4.74
N VAL A 116 -0.68 6.43 -4.73
CA VAL A 116 -1.34 5.67 -3.66
C VAL A 116 -0.38 4.64 -3.09
N GLU A 117 -0.22 4.67 -1.78
CA GLU A 117 0.51 3.65 -1.02
C GLU A 117 -0.51 2.72 -0.34
N VAL A 118 -0.40 1.42 -0.60
CA VAL A 118 -1.38 0.45 -0.13
C VAL A 118 -0.76 -0.43 0.95
N GLU A 119 -1.35 -0.39 2.14
CA GLU A 119 -0.96 -1.21 3.28
C GLU A 119 -2.07 -2.20 3.64
N VAL A 120 -1.68 -3.38 4.15
CA VAL A 120 -2.63 -4.45 4.47
C VAL A 120 -2.50 -4.93 5.91
N SER A 121 -3.64 -5.25 6.52
CA SER A 121 -3.72 -5.76 7.88
C SER A 121 -4.61 -6.99 7.98
N LYS A 122 -4.21 -7.97 8.80
CA LYS A 122 -4.91 -9.25 9.01
C LYS A 122 -6.14 -9.14 9.93
N TRP A 123 -6.62 -7.94 10.21
CA TRP A 123 -7.70 -7.72 11.17
C TRP A 123 -9.06 -7.63 10.48
N HIS A 124 -10.08 -8.15 11.15
CA HIS A 124 -11.47 -7.81 10.88
C HIS A 124 -11.86 -6.64 11.79
N VAL A 125 -12.13 -5.48 11.21
CA VAL A 125 -12.39 -4.23 11.94
C VAL A 125 -13.69 -4.31 12.72
N GLY A 126 -14.79 -4.77 12.12
CA GLY A 126 -16.06 -4.96 12.83
C GLY A 126 -15.92 -5.78 14.12
N LYS A 127 -15.24 -6.93 14.05
CA LYS A 127 -14.96 -7.78 15.22
C LYS A 127 -14.00 -7.13 16.22
N MET A 128 -12.99 -6.39 15.74
CA MET A 128 -12.08 -5.63 16.60
C MET A 128 -12.83 -4.59 17.43
N LEU A 129 -13.68 -3.79 16.79
CA LEU A 129 -14.45 -2.74 17.45
C LEU A 129 -15.47 -3.32 18.44
N GLU A 130 -16.16 -4.41 18.08
CA GLU A 130 -17.06 -5.11 18.99
C GLU A 130 -16.33 -5.59 20.25
N TYR A 131 -15.16 -6.22 20.08
CA TYR A 131 -14.35 -6.70 21.19
C TYR A 131 -13.83 -5.56 22.08
N GLN A 132 -13.45 -4.43 21.47
CA GLN A 132 -12.99 -3.25 22.21
C GLN A 132 -14.13 -2.55 22.95
N GLY A 133 -15.32 -2.41 22.35
CA GLY A 133 -16.49 -1.84 23.02
C GLY A 133 -16.89 -2.64 24.28
N LYS A 134 -16.69 -3.96 24.28
CA LYS A 134 -16.90 -4.82 25.46
C LYS A 134 -15.86 -4.62 26.55
N LYS A 135 -14.66 -4.10 26.23
CA LYS A 135 -13.58 -3.88 27.21
C LYS A 135 -13.44 -2.39 27.51
N ARG A 136 -13.70 -1.99 28.76
CA ARG A 136 -13.43 -0.62 29.30
C ARG A 136 -11.93 -0.24 29.35
N ARG A 137 -11.08 -0.74 28.45
CA ARG A 137 -9.65 -0.40 28.43
C ARG A 137 -9.43 0.88 27.62
N LYS A 138 -9.08 1.95 28.33
CA LYS A 138 -8.57 3.20 27.74
C LYS A 138 -7.11 3.00 27.30
N THR A 139 -6.88 2.49 26.10
CA THR A 139 -5.58 2.65 25.42
C THR A 139 -5.61 3.93 24.59
N SER A 140 -4.48 4.61 24.44
CA SER A 140 -4.37 5.85 23.63
C SER A 140 -4.64 5.66 22.14
N ILE A 141 -4.66 4.41 21.68
CA ILE A 141 -5.10 3.99 20.35
C ILE A 141 -6.14 2.90 20.57
N LEU A 142 -7.36 3.17 20.11
CA LEU A 142 -8.45 2.21 20.02
C LEU A 142 -8.74 2.01 18.52
N GLY A 143 -8.99 0.78 18.10
CA GLY A 143 -9.39 0.46 16.73
C GLY A 143 -8.24 0.31 15.70
N PRO A 144 -8.59 0.29 14.40
CA PRO A 144 -7.65 0.14 13.30
C PRO A 144 -6.65 1.29 13.21
N THR A 145 -5.45 1.01 12.70
CA THR A 145 -4.39 2.02 12.56
C THR A 145 -3.69 1.95 11.21
N PHE A 146 -3.34 3.11 10.66
CA PHE A 146 -2.27 3.24 9.68
C PHE A 146 -0.95 2.88 10.37
N THR A 147 -0.19 1.97 9.79
CA THR A 147 1.09 1.50 10.35
C THR A 147 2.23 1.99 9.49
N ILE A 148 2.93 3.02 9.95
CA ILE A 148 3.98 3.70 9.16
C ILE A 148 5.33 3.42 9.79
N LYS A 149 6.26 2.83 9.04
CA LYS A 149 7.60 2.58 9.54
C LYS A 149 8.49 3.77 9.27
N GLU A 150 9.36 4.07 10.22
CA GLU A 150 10.30 5.19 10.14
C GLU A 150 11.21 5.08 8.90
N GLU A 151 11.62 3.86 8.53
CA GLU A 151 12.47 3.64 7.35
C GLU A 151 11.80 3.98 6.00
N ASP A 152 10.47 4.00 5.95
CA ASP A 152 9.72 4.26 4.72
C ASP A 152 9.46 5.77 4.53
N LEU A 153 9.60 6.59 5.59
CA LEU A 153 9.29 8.01 5.55
C LEU A 153 10.20 8.80 4.61
N GLU A 154 11.52 8.69 4.78
CA GLU A 154 12.48 9.48 4.00
C GLU A 154 12.40 9.16 2.49
N PRO A 155 12.31 7.90 2.05
CA PRO A 155 12.07 7.58 0.64
C PRO A 155 10.77 8.16 0.07
N LEU A 156 9.68 8.19 0.85
CA LEU A 156 8.40 8.77 0.41
C LEU A 156 8.44 10.30 0.37
N ILE A 157 9.11 10.95 1.35
CA ILE A 157 9.33 12.40 1.35
C ILE A 157 10.08 12.83 0.09
N LYS A 158 11.13 12.09 -0.30
CA LYS A 158 11.88 12.36 -1.53
C LYS A 158 11.00 12.29 -2.76
N TRP A 159 10.14 11.27 -2.86
CA TRP A 159 9.23 11.12 -3.99
C TRP A 159 8.22 12.27 -4.07
N VAL A 160 7.54 12.57 -2.95
CA VAL A 160 6.55 13.67 -2.86
C VAL A 160 7.20 15.01 -3.22
N THR A 161 8.39 15.28 -2.69
CA THR A 161 9.12 16.53 -2.92
C THR A 161 9.57 16.65 -4.38
N TYR A 162 10.06 15.56 -4.98
CA TYR A 162 10.58 15.58 -6.34
C TYR A 162 9.48 15.78 -7.38
N PHE A 163 8.38 15.03 -7.28
CA PHE A 163 7.28 15.11 -8.25
C PHE A 163 6.26 16.20 -7.92
N ASN A 164 6.33 16.77 -6.71
CA ASN A 164 5.31 17.68 -6.17
C ASN A 164 3.90 17.08 -6.25
N LYS A 165 3.77 15.80 -5.88
CA LYS A 165 2.51 15.05 -5.89
C LYS A 165 2.24 14.50 -4.49
N GLU A 166 0.99 14.57 -4.07
CA GLU A 166 0.55 13.95 -2.81
C GLU A 166 0.57 12.42 -2.92
N ILE A 167 0.63 11.75 -1.78
CA ILE A 167 0.37 10.31 -1.67
C ILE A 167 -0.85 10.07 -0.79
N VAL A 168 -1.82 9.30 -1.27
CA VAL A 168 -2.90 8.77 -0.45
C VAL A 168 -2.47 7.43 0.13
N ILE A 169 -2.47 7.29 1.45
CA ILE A 169 -2.21 6.01 2.13
C ILE A 169 -3.54 5.30 2.33
N VAL A 170 -3.67 4.10 1.80
CA VAL A 170 -4.85 3.23 1.99
C VAL A 170 -4.46 2.04 2.86
N GLN A 171 -5.01 1.97 4.08
CA GLN A 171 -4.87 0.82 4.96
C GLN A 171 -6.08 -0.09 4.81
N THR A 172 -5.87 -1.22 4.16
CA THR A 172 -6.87 -2.28 4.00
C THR A 172 -6.89 -3.24 5.17
N PHE A 173 -8.08 -3.72 5.47
CA PHE A 173 -8.41 -4.75 6.45
C PHE A 173 -9.28 -5.81 5.78
N TYR A 174 -9.63 -6.87 6.51
CA TYR A 174 -10.44 -7.96 5.95
C TYR A 174 -11.83 -7.50 5.46
N ASP A 175 -12.50 -6.61 6.20
CA ASP A 175 -13.88 -6.19 5.93
C ASP A 175 -14.01 -4.77 5.35
N ARG A 176 -12.97 -3.94 5.44
CA ARG A 176 -13.00 -2.55 4.97
C ARG A 176 -11.62 -1.96 4.77
N ALA A 177 -11.54 -0.76 4.22
CA ALA A 177 -10.33 0.03 4.09
C ALA A 177 -10.52 1.44 4.65
N TYR A 178 -9.45 2.02 5.19
CA TYR A 178 -9.38 3.42 5.58
C TYR A 178 -8.30 4.14 4.79
N ALA A 179 -8.47 5.44 4.56
CA ALA A 179 -7.48 6.23 3.84
C ALA A 179 -7.20 7.58 4.51
N THR A 180 -6.00 8.10 4.26
CA THR A 180 -5.54 9.42 4.69
C THR A 180 -4.45 9.92 3.74
N THR A 181 -4.03 11.18 3.83
CA THR A 181 -2.93 11.71 3.01
C THR A 181 -1.58 11.56 3.74
N PHE A 182 -0.51 11.40 2.96
CA PHE A 182 0.83 11.34 3.49
C PHE A 182 1.22 12.64 4.20
N SER A 183 0.82 13.81 3.68
CA SER A 183 0.99 15.09 4.37
C SER A 183 0.37 15.11 5.78
N ALA A 184 -0.86 14.59 5.95
CA ALA A 184 -1.54 14.53 7.24
C ALA A 184 -0.80 13.59 8.22
N VAL A 185 -0.38 12.42 7.73
CA VAL A 185 0.42 11.46 8.49
C VAL A 185 1.76 12.08 8.91
N ARG A 186 2.45 12.76 8.00
CA ARG A 186 3.75 13.40 8.25
C ARG A 186 3.63 14.46 9.35
N ASN A 187 2.62 15.31 9.28
CA ASN A 187 2.37 16.32 10.32
C ASN A 187 2.19 15.70 11.71
N LEU A 188 1.42 14.61 11.81
CA LEU A 188 1.23 13.89 13.08
C LEU A 188 2.52 13.27 13.60
N ILE A 189 3.36 12.73 12.70
CA ILE A 189 4.66 12.14 13.04
C ILE A 189 5.64 13.22 13.50
N GLU A 190 5.76 14.34 12.79
CA GLU A 190 6.62 15.47 13.14
C GLU A 190 6.28 16.02 14.53
N ARG A 191 5.00 16.27 14.78
CA ARG A 191 4.49 16.66 16.10
C ARG A 191 4.80 15.62 17.18
N LYS A 192 4.68 14.32 16.84
CA LYS A 192 5.03 13.25 17.79
C LYS A 192 6.52 13.21 18.12
N ARG A 193 7.39 13.50 17.15
CA ARG A 193 8.86 13.52 17.32
C ARG A 193 9.32 14.63 18.27
N ILE A 194 8.65 15.79 18.27
CA ILE A 194 8.94 16.89 19.21
C ILE A 194 8.32 16.69 20.61
N GLY A 195 7.79 15.50 20.89
CA GLY A 195 7.31 15.11 22.23
C GLY A 195 5.83 15.37 22.47
N GLU A 196 5.05 15.81 21.47
CA GLU A 196 3.64 16.10 21.65
C GLU A 196 2.83 14.84 22.01
N SER A 197 1.92 14.97 22.98
CA SER A 197 0.97 13.91 23.32
C SER A 197 -0.28 14.03 22.46
N ILE A 198 -0.29 13.29 21.35
CA ILE A 198 -1.40 13.27 20.40
C ILE A 198 -2.23 12.02 20.64
N GLU A 199 -3.48 12.18 21.07
CA GLU A 199 -4.41 11.05 21.21
C GLU A 199 -4.63 10.37 19.85
N GLY A 200 -4.63 9.04 19.81
CA GLY A 200 -4.74 8.26 18.58
C GLY A 200 -3.42 8.09 17.84
N VAL A 201 -2.29 8.57 18.37
CA VAL A 201 -0.95 8.41 17.76
C VAL A 201 0.02 7.79 18.76
N LYS A 202 0.75 6.75 18.31
CA LYS A 202 1.71 6.02 19.13
C LYS A 202 2.96 5.71 18.32
N ALA A 203 4.12 6.02 18.88
CA ALA A 203 5.41 5.55 18.40
C ALA A 203 5.83 4.31 19.20
N LYS A 204 6.38 3.30 18.54
CA LYS A 204 6.91 2.10 19.17
C LYS A 204 8.17 1.66 18.45
N VAL A 205 9.23 1.42 19.22
CA VAL A 205 10.46 0.78 18.71
C VAL A 205 10.29 -0.74 18.79
N ASP A 206 10.48 -1.41 17.67
CA ASP A 206 10.52 -2.87 17.63
C ASP A 206 11.74 -3.39 18.40
N ARG A 207 11.52 -4.35 19.30
CA ARG A 207 12.55 -4.80 20.24
C ARG A 207 13.72 -5.49 19.54
N LYS A 208 13.46 -6.20 18.44
CA LYS A 208 14.43 -7.02 17.71
C LYS A 208 15.19 -6.19 16.68
N THR A 209 14.46 -5.48 15.84
CA THR A 209 15.02 -4.72 14.71
C THR A 209 15.47 -3.32 15.10
N LYS A 210 15.05 -2.83 16.27
CA LYS A 210 15.26 -1.44 16.73
C LYS A 210 14.65 -0.38 15.82
N LYS A 211 13.80 -0.79 14.87
CA LYS A 211 13.10 0.09 13.94
C LYS A 211 11.91 0.74 14.61
N MET A 212 11.71 2.02 14.34
CA MET A 212 10.58 2.78 14.85
C MET A 212 9.36 2.59 13.94
N THR A 213 8.18 2.47 14.55
CA THR A 213 6.91 2.39 13.83
C THR A 213 5.89 3.30 14.51
N TYR A 214 5.20 4.10 13.70
CA TYR A 214 4.09 4.94 14.12
C TYR A 214 2.78 4.22 13.81
N TYR A 215 1.88 4.24 14.78
CA TYR A 215 0.51 3.76 14.68
C TYR A 215 -0.38 4.99 14.80
N ILE A 216 -1.19 5.24 13.78
CA ILE A 216 -2.09 6.40 13.70
C ILE A 216 -3.51 5.86 13.56
N SER A 217 -4.42 6.27 14.44
CA SER A 217 -5.81 5.80 14.44
C SER A 217 -6.52 6.14 13.13
N CYS A 218 -6.98 5.10 12.43
CA CYS A 218 -7.78 5.26 11.22
C CYS A 218 -9.11 5.96 11.51
N LEU A 219 -9.70 5.69 12.68
CA LEU A 219 -10.99 6.28 13.06
C LEU A 219 -10.90 7.78 13.36
N LYS A 220 -9.72 8.27 13.76
CA LYS A 220 -9.52 9.67 14.15
C LYS A 220 -8.90 10.52 13.05
N TYR A 221 -8.00 9.93 12.25
CA TYR A 221 -7.18 10.65 11.28
C TYR A 221 -7.32 10.13 9.84
N GLY A 222 -8.26 9.22 9.61
CA GLY A 222 -8.61 8.73 8.29
C GLY A 222 -10.10 8.85 8.03
N VAL A 223 -10.48 8.49 6.81
CA VAL A 223 -11.88 8.31 6.38
C VAL A 223 -12.12 6.84 6.06
N LEU A 224 -13.38 6.39 6.16
CA LEU A 224 -13.74 5.06 5.68
C LEU A 224 -13.65 5.06 4.15
N PHE A 225 -12.55 4.52 3.61
CA PHE A 225 -12.27 4.59 2.19
C PHE A 225 -13.22 3.71 1.39
N GLY A 226 -13.46 2.49 1.87
CA GLY A 226 -14.34 1.54 1.21
C GLY A 226 -14.67 0.34 2.10
N GLU A 227 -15.68 -0.40 1.70
CA GLU A 227 -16.12 -1.63 2.38
C GLU A 227 -16.09 -2.80 1.41
N PHE A 228 -15.73 -3.98 1.91
CA PHE A 228 -15.71 -5.19 1.10
C PHE A 228 -17.11 -5.80 1.02
N ASN A 229 -17.67 -5.88 -0.19
CA ASN A 229 -18.90 -6.60 -0.46
C ASN A 229 -18.92 -7.21 -1.88
N PRO A 230 -18.77 -8.53 -2.04
CA PRO A 230 -18.60 -9.52 -0.97
C PRO A 230 -17.27 -9.37 -0.23
N LEU A 231 -17.20 -9.96 0.96
CA LEU A 231 -15.95 -10.12 1.72
C LEU A 231 -14.95 -10.99 0.94
N PRO A 232 -13.64 -10.84 1.17
CA PRO A 232 -12.65 -11.75 0.60
C PRO A 232 -12.75 -13.16 1.21
N ASP A 233 -12.45 -14.15 0.38
CA ASP A 233 -12.28 -15.54 0.81
C ASP A 233 -10.85 -15.75 1.31
N ILE A 234 -10.66 -16.79 2.13
CA ILE A 234 -9.34 -17.25 2.56
C ILE A 234 -9.11 -18.63 1.98
N ARG A 235 -8.05 -18.80 1.18
CA ARG A 235 -7.67 -20.09 0.60
C ARG A 235 -6.34 -20.56 1.14
N GLY A 236 -6.25 -21.87 1.39
CA GLY A 236 -4.97 -22.53 1.64
C GLY A 236 -4.23 -22.77 0.32
N ARG A 237 -2.93 -22.50 0.32
CA ARG A 237 -2.01 -22.75 -0.80
C ARG A 237 -0.76 -23.45 -0.28
N VAL A 238 -0.19 -24.34 -1.09
CA VAL A 238 1.10 -24.97 -0.79
C VAL A 238 2.07 -24.61 -1.91
N LEU A 239 3.21 -24.03 -1.56
CA LEU A 239 4.32 -23.84 -2.48
C LEU A 239 5.37 -24.92 -2.27
N ILE A 240 6.00 -25.38 -3.34
CA ILE A 240 7.08 -26.37 -3.29
C ILE A 240 8.34 -25.70 -3.83
N ASP A 241 9.44 -25.73 -3.07
CA ASP A 241 10.72 -25.16 -3.51
C ASP A 241 11.53 -26.14 -4.36
N GLU A 242 12.64 -25.68 -4.94
CA GLU A 242 13.51 -26.49 -5.81
C GLU A 242 14.14 -27.70 -5.09
N MET A 243 14.13 -27.71 -3.75
CA MET A 243 14.60 -28.83 -2.92
C MET A 243 13.46 -29.79 -2.54
N GLY A 244 12.24 -29.54 -3.01
CA GLY A 244 11.04 -30.30 -2.65
C GLY A 244 10.45 -29.94 -1.28
N GLN A 245 10.91 -28.86 -0.63
CA GLN A 245 10.34 -28.43 0.65
C GLN A 245 8.94 -27.85 0.44
N LEU A 246 7.97 -28.27 1.27
CA LEU A 246 6.61 -27.75 1.27
C LEU A 246 6.48 -26.50 2.14
N TRP A 247 5.78 -25.49 1.63
CA TRP A 247 5.50 -24.22 2.28
C TRP A 247 3.98 -23.97 2.28
N PRO A 248 3.26 -24.44 3.31
CA PRO A 248 1.82 -24.18 3.43
C PRO A 248 1.57 -22.73 3.86
N MET A 249 0.65 -22.05 3.19
CA MET A 249 0.30 -20.65 3.44
C MET A 249 -1.21 -20.40 3.23
N ALA A 250 -1.72 -19.33 3.81
CA ALA A 250 -3.08 -18.83 3.55
C ALA A 250 -2.99 -17.53 2.74
N GLU A 251 -3.91 -17.35 1.80
CA GLU A 251 -4.02 -16.15 0.98
C GLU A 251 -5.46 -15.61 0.97
N PHE A 252 -5.58 -14.28 0.85
CA PHE A 252 -6.85 -13.65 0.56
C PHE A 252 -7.07 -13.67 -0.95
N VAL A 253 -8.28 -14.04 -1.35
CA VAL A 253 -8.69 -14.04 -2.76
C VAL A 253 -10.10 -13.47 -2.88
N ASN A 254 -10.45 -13.02 -4.08
CA ASN A 254 -11.72 -12.36 -4.33
C ASN A 254 -11.92 -11.15 -3.39
N GLY A 255 -13.18 -10.84 -3.07
CA GLY A 255 -13.59 -9.63 -2.38
C GLY A 255 -13.70 -8.45 -3.34
N ASN A 256 -14.72 -7.62 -3.16
CA ASN A 256 -14.90 -6.41 -3.96
C ASN A 256 -14.93 -5.21 -3.01
N LEU A 257 -13.88 -4.39 -3.06
CA LEU A 257 -13.81 -3.16 -2.28
C LEU A 257 -14.64 -2.09 -3.00
N ARG A 258 -15.65 -1.54 -2.33
CA ARG A 258 -16.46 -0.44 -2.87
C ARG A 258 -16.10 0.84 -2.15
N ILE A 259 -15.65 1.83 -2.90
CA ILE A 259 -15.32 3.15 -2.34
C ILE A 259 -16.59 3.82 -1.82
N THR A 260 -16.50 4.42 -0.63
CA THR A 260 -17.58 5.21 -0.05
C THR A 260 -17.54 6.66 -0.57
N ASP A 261 -18.60 7.42 -0.33
CA ASP A 261 -18.61 8.86 -0.62
C ASP A 261 -17.49 9.64 0.10
N GLU A 262 -17.11 9.22 1.32
CA GLU A 262 -16.00 9.84 2.05
C GLU A 262 -14.65 9.51 1.41
N GLY A 263 -14.48 8.27 0.97
CA GLY A 263 -13.31 7.84 0.19
C GLY A 263 -13.18 8.63 -1.10
N LEU A 264 -14.28 8.79 -1.85
CA LEU A 264 -14.28 9.56 -3.09
C LEU A 264 -13.97 11.04 -2.85
N LYS A 265 -14.53 11.66 -1.80
CA LYS A 265 -14.20 13.04 -1.40
C LYS A 265 -12.73 13.20 -1.04
N LEU A 266 -12.10 12.19 -0.42
CA LEU A 266 -10.66 12.22 -0.16
C LEU A 266 -9.86 12.21 -1.46
N LEU A 267 -10.21 11.35 -2.42
CA LEU A 267 -9.55 11.30 -3.74
C LEU A 267 -9.72 12.63 -4.49
N ASP A 268 -10.92 13.20 -4.47
CA ASP A 268 -11.19 14.54 -5.02
C ASP A 268 -10.31 15.61 -4.39
N LYS A 269 -10.13 15.58 -3.07
CA LYS A 269 -9.25 16.52 -2.37
C LYS A 269 -7.80 16.32 -2.80
N ALA A 270 -7.32 15.07 -2.89
CA ALA A 270 -5.96 14.77 -3.31
C ALA A 270 -5.68 15.18 -4.76
N SER A 271 -6.67 15.04 -5.66
CA SER A 271 -6.54 15.37 -7.08
C SER A 271 -6.34 16.86 -7.37
N ARG A 272 -6.75 17.75 -6.45
CA ARG A 272 -6.70 19.20 -6.68
C ARG A 272 -5.32 19.82 -6.44
N GLY A 273 -4.35 19.03 -5.98
CA GLY A 273 -3.03 19.52 -5.61
C GLY A 273 -3.05 20.51 -4.45
N HIS A 274 -1.86 20.85 -3.97
CA HIS A 274 -1.61 22.04 -3.15
C HIS A 274 -0.79 23.03 -3.96
#